data_AF-A0A1A8EZ23-F1
#
_entry.id   AF-A0A1A8EZ23-F1
#
_cell.length_a   1.000
_cell.length_b   1.000
_cell.length_c   1.000
_cell.angle_alpha   90.00
_cell.angle_beta   90.00
_cell.angle_gamma   90.00
#
_symmetry.space_group_name_H-M   'P 1'
#
loop_
_entity.id
_entity.type
_entity.pdbx_description
1 polymer ?
#
loop_
_entity_poly.entity_id
_entity_poly.type
_entity_poly.pdbx_seq_one_letter_code
_entity_poly.pdbx_strand_id
1 'polypeptide(L)'
;CADSKLRPSFLTEKAMEPAIKYINKKFPNIDFRGNNNNLMNIQRQKSDILGATSSYYDSFMDVIEFRDHVYELLNTIDACQCFFDISLNFEFTKNYLDLIITYTSVIIILSRIDDKKVLVGMFNCAHEMTNGCSDPSYPRLGQMFVEYEHPWKKLTEEFGPHTRSVTAALLSLKMVYPRRNLPAEQWRSALLLNLLSAPATMMDPACCDTMACEYLPLDVMERWIIIGFLLCHSSLNSNQASLELWKMGLRSGIYLTLIRDEVLNIHKVSEDLLDSFKGYHKRIADIKECREHVLANCGAMHRERRNFLRGALKELCKVLEDEPGLLGPKALFVFMALSFSRDEVLWLVRHSENMPKIKMPEDYNDNQMAELLFCMEKLRGLMIK
;
A
#
# COMPACT_ATOMS: atom_id res chain seq x y z
N CYS A 1 19.56 -1.18 3.17
CA CYS A 1 20.23 -0.76 4.42
C CYS A 1 19.91 -1.66 5.62
N ALA A 2 18.75 -2.34 5.68
CA ALA A 2 18.40 -3.22 6.80
C ALA A 2 19.22 -4.52 6.86
N ASP A 3 19.57 -5.12 5.72
CA ASP A 3 20.48 -6.27 5.69
C ASP A 3 21.93 -5.82 5.95
N SER A 4 22.48 -6.28 7.07
CA SER A 4 23.87 -6.04 7.48
C SER A 4 24.92 -6.42 6.42
N LYS A 5 24.63 -7.38 5.53
CA LYS A 5 25.55 -7.83 4.46
C LYS A 5 25.54 -6.92 3.24
N LEU A 6 24.43 -6.22 3.00
CA LEU A 6 24.24 -5.32 1.86
C LEU A 6 24.30 -3.84 2.27
N ARG A 7 24.40 -3.57 3.57
CA ARG A 7 24.58 -2.23 4.11
C ARG A 7 25.96 -1.70 3.71
N PRO A 8 26.08 -0.45 3.26
CA PRO A 8 27.39 0.13 2.89
C PRO A 8 28.43 -0.04 4.00
N SER A 9 29.64 -0.49 3.65
CA SER A 9 30.66 -0.91 4.62
C SER A 9 31.01 0.17 5.64
N PHE A 10 31.11 1.43 5.18
CA PHE A 10 31.40 2.58 6.03
C PHE A 10 30.36 2.81 7.15
N LEU A 11 29.12 2.31 7.02
CA LEU A 11 28.11 2.37 8.10
C LEU A 11 28.33 1.31 9.18
N THR A 12 29.17 0.32 8.92
CA THR A 12 29.48 -0.79 9.85
C THR A 12 30.88 -0.67 10.47
N GLU A 13 31.73 0.20 9.92
CA GLU A 13 33.09 0.42 10.40
C GLU A 13 33.10 1.21 11.72
N LYS A 14 33.76 0.67 12.75
CA LYS A 14 33.92 1.34 14.06
C LYS A 14 34.59 2.72 13.94
N ALA A 15 35.48 2.90 12.96
CA ALA A 15 36.14 4.17 12.73
C ALA A 15 35.17 5.29 12.30
N MET A 16 34.04 4.94 11.66
CA MET A 16 33.05 5.89 11.18
C MET A 16 31.97 6.24 12.23
N GLU A 17 31.91 5.51 13.35
CA GLU A 17 30.91 5.71 14.40
C GLU A 17 30.84 7.15 14.95
N PRO A 18 31.96 7.86 15.19
CA PRO A 18 31.91 9.28 15.61
C PRO A 18 31.25 10.17 14.57
N ALA A 19 31.53 9.95 13.28
CA ALA A 19 30.96 10.71 12.18
C ALA A 19 29.46 10.44 12.07
N ILE A 20 29.04 9.17 12.12
CA ILE A 20 27.63 8.75 12.07
C ILE A 20 26.84 9.42 13.19
N LYS A 21 27.33 9.38 14.44
CA LYS A 21 26.68 10.01 15.58
C LYS A 21 26.60 11.53 15.43
N TYR A 22 27.69 12.15 14.97
CA TYR A 22 27.73 13.60 14.77
C TYR A 22 26.74 14.05 13.70
N ILE A 23 26.72 13.38 12.54
CA ILE A 23 25.80 13.65 11.43
C ILE A 23 24.36 13.51 11.90
N ASN A 24 23.97 12.38 12.50
CA ASN A 24 22.61 12.19 12.99
C ASN A 24 22.16 13.27 13.98
N LYS A 25 23.06 13.70 14.87
CA LYS A 25 22.76 14.75 15.87
C LYS A 25 22.62 16.13 15.26
N LYS A 26 23.36 16.42 14.18
CA LYS A 26 23.45 17.77 13.59
C LYS A 26 22.61 17.92 12.32
N PHE A 27 22.12 16.83 11.75
CA PHE A 27 21.32 16.85 10.53
C PHE A 27 20.09 17.78 10.65
N PRO A 28 19.80 18.62 9.64
CA PRO A 28 20.54 18.80 8.38
C PRO A 28 21.71 19.80 8.49
N ASN A 29 21.83 20.53 9.59
CA ASN A 29 22.82 21.59 9.81
C ASN A 29 24.16 21.06 10.35
N ILE A 30 24.89 20.35 9.51
CA ILE A 30 26.20 19.78 9.85
C ILE A 30 27.28 20.87 9.71
N ASP A 31 28.10 21.05 10.73
CA ASP A 31 29.21 22.01 10.67
C ASP A 31 30.49 21.34 10.16
N PHE A 32 30.89 21.75 8.97
CA PHE A 32 32.07 21.26 8.26
C PHE A 32 33.28 22.20 8.43
N ARG A 33 33.09 23.39 9.00
CA ARG A 33 34.12 24.43 9.05
C ARG A 33 35.01 24.22 10.27
N GLY A 34 36.29 23.98 10.01
CA GLY A 34 37.30 23.67 11.03
C GLY A 34 37.63 22.19 11.09
N ASN A 35 38.80 21.85 11.66
CA ASN A 35 39.26 20.46 11.84
C ASN A 35 38.36 19.73 12.86
N ASN A 36 37.15 19.37 12.44
CA ASN A 36 36.21 18.62 13.25
C ASN A 36 36.68 17.17 13.33
N ASN A 37 37.24 16.79 14.48
CA ASN A 37 37.76 15.44 14.72
C ASN A 37 36.73 14.33 14.45
N ASN A 38 35.43 14.62 14.54
CA ASN A 38 34.38 13.64 14.25
C ASN A 38 34.28 13.29 12.76
N LEU A 39 34.67 14.19 11.86
CA LEU A 39 34.55 14.02 10.40
C LEU A 39 35.89 13.65 9.73
N MET A 40 36.96 13.46 10.50
CA MET A 40 38.31 13.21 9.99
C MET A 40 38.39 11.95 9.10
N ASN A 41 37.65 10.89 9.44
CA ASN A 41 37.63 9.67 8.63
C ASN A 41 36.86 9.85 7.31
N ILE A 42 35.84 10.72 7.28
CA ILE A 42 35.16 11.10 6.03
C ILE A 42 36.13 11.86 5.13
N GLN A 43 36.89 12.82 5.67
CA GLN A 43 37.90 13.55 4.91
C GLN A 43 38.95 12.62 4.26
N ARG A 44 39.38 11.58 4.98
CA ARG A 44 40.38 10.60 4.50
C ARG A 44 39.85 9.72 3.38
N GLN A 45 38.56 9.39 3.38
CA GLN A 45 37.93 8.45 2.43
C GLN A 45 36.87 9.12 1.53
N LYS A 46 36.94 10.44 1.34
CA LYS A 46 35.88 11.23 0.69
C LYS A 46 35.51 10.75 -0.72
N SER A 47 36.48 10.30 -1.52
CA SER A 47 36.23 9.79 -2.87
C SER A 47 35.42 8.48 -2.85
N ASP A 48 35.77 7.57 -1.94
CA ASP A 48 35.09 6.28 -1.81
C ASP A 48 33.67 6.47 -1.25
N ILE A 49 33.51 7.38 -0.28
CA ILE A 49 32.21 7.74 0.29
C ILE A 49 31.31 8.33 -0.79
N LEU A 50 31.81 9.27 -1.61
CA LEU A 50 31.03 9.83 -2.73
C LEU A 50 30.57 8.75 -3.68
N GLY A 51 31.48 7.87 -4.14
CA GLY A 51 31.13 6.77 -5.03
C GLY A 51 30.09 5.82 -4.42
N ALA A 52 30.20 5.51 -3.13
CA ALA A 52 29.30 4.58 -2.46
C ALA A 52 27.96 5.19 -2.02
N THR A 53 27.86 6.52 -1.90
CA THR A 53 26.62 7.22 -1.47
C THR A 53 25.86 7.90 -2.59
N SER A 54 26.48 8.14 -3.76
CA SER A 54 25.84 8.86 -4.88
C SER A 54 24.50 8.26 -5.28
N SER A 55 24.44 6.96 -5.59
CA SER A 55 23.18 6.32 -6.01
C SER A 55 22.05 6.43 -4.99
N TYR A 56 22.37 6.41 -3.69
CA TYR A 56 21.39 6.63 -2.64
C TYR A 56 20.94 8.10 -2.59
N TYR A 57 21.88 9.04 -2.69
CA TYR A 57 21.59 10.47 -2.73
C TYR A 57 20.68 10.82 -3.92
N ASP A 58 21.03 10.35 -5.11
CA ASP A 58 20.26 10.55 -6.35
C ASP A 58 18.86 9.94 -6.21
N SER A 59 18.74 8.73 -5.65
CA SER A 59 17.43 8.11 -5.39
C SER A 59 16.57 8.93 -4.42
N PHE A 60 17.18 9.55 -3.39
CA PHE A 60 16.43 10.42 -2.48
C PHE A 60 16.01 11.74 -3.14
N MET A 61 16.81 12.25 -4.07
CA MET A 61 16.45 13.42 -4.90
C MET A 61 15.26 13.11 -5.80
N ASP A 62 15.25 11.94 -6.45
CA ASP A 62 14.12 11.49 -7.27
C ASP A 62 12.81 11.45 -6.47
N VAL A 63 12.87 11.08 -5.17
CA VAL A 63 11.69 11.11 -4.28
C VAL A 63 11.19 12.54 -4.05
N ILE A 64 12.07 13.53 -3.91
CA ILE A 64 11.66 14.94 -3.79
C ILE A 64 10.97 15.38 -5.07
N GLU A 65 11.58 15.11 -6.22
CA GLU A 65 11.03 15.53 -7.51
C GLU A 65 9.68 14.86 -7.75
N PHE A 66 9.57 13.56 -7.50
CA PHE A 66 8.30 12.84 -7.56
C PHE A 66 7.23 13.50 -6.68
N ARG A 67 7.56 13.84 -5.43
CA ARG A 67 6.63 14.56 -4.53
C ARG A 67 6.17 15.87 -5.13
N ASP A 68 7.08 16.69 -5.67
CA ASP A 68 6.71 18.00 -6.21
C ASP A 68 5.73 17.87 -7.38
N HIS A 69 5.99 16.94 -8.31
CA HIS A 69 5.10 16.66 -9.44
C HIS A 69 3.73 16.15 -8.97
N VAL A 70 3.69 15.27 -7.96
CA VAL A 70 2.43 14.81 -7.36
C VAL A 70 1.68 16.00 -6.78
N TYR A 71 2.34 16.85 -6.01
CA TYR A 71 1.70 17.98 -5.34
C TYR A 71 1.14 19.00 -6.35
N GLU A 72 1.90 19.32 -7.40
CA GLU A 72 1.44 20.16 -8.50
C GLU A 72 0.19 19.57 -9.20
N LEU A 73 0.20 18.26 -9.46
CA LEU A 73 -0.93 17.57 -10.09
C LEU A 73 -2.17 17.56 -9.19
N LEU A 74 -2.02 17.29 -7.88
CA LEU A 74 -3.14 17.30 -6.92
C LEU A 74 -3.77 18.69 -6.82
N ASN A 75 -2.95 19.75 -6.79
CA ASN A 75 -3.43 21.13 -6.81
C ASN A 75 -4.19 21.44 -8.11
N THR A 76 -3.69 20.95 -9.25
CA THR A 76 -4.35 21.12 -10.55
C THR A 76 -5.71 20.43 -10.59
N ILE A 77 -5.80 19.19 -10.09
CA ILE A 77 -7.05 18.43 -9.99
C ILE A 77 -8.09 19.18 -9.14
N ASP A 78 -7.67 19.72 -7.99
CA ASP A 78 -8.55 20.49 -7.12
C ASP A 78 -9.02 21.78 -7.75
N ALA A 79 -8.13 22.52 -8.42
CA ALA A 79 -8.47 23.74 -9.16
C ALA A 79 -9.47 23.46 -10.29
N CYS A 80 -9.33 22.33 -10.97
CA CYS A 80 -10.25 21.87 -12.00
C CYS A 80 -11.56 21.30 -11.46
N GLN A 81 -11.69 21.10 -10.14
CA GLN A 81 -12.84 20.49 -9.49
C GLN A 81 -13.26 19.18 -10.16
N CYS A 82 -12.28 18.32 -10.46
CA CYS A 82 -12.52 17.10 -11.21
C CYS A 82 -13.57 16.21 -10.52
N PHE A 83 -14.45 15.63 -11.34
CA PHE A 83 -15.43 14.65 -10.89
C PHE A 83 -14.82 13.25 -10.82
N PHE A 84 -15.05 12.54 -9.72
CA PHE A 84 -14.54 11.19 -9.50
C PHE A 84 -15.68 10.21 -9.25
N ASP A 85 -15.74 9.17 -10.08
CA ASP A 85 -16.63 8.02 -9.90
C ASP A 85 -16.02 6.76 -10.52
N ILE A 86 -15.66 5.79 -9.68
CA ILE A 86 -15.04 4.53 -10.12
C ILE A 86 -15.91 3.75 -11.11
N SER A 87 -17.23 3.95 -11.10
CA SER A 87 -18.17 3.28 -12.00
C SER A 87 -18.32 3.98 -13.35
N LEU A 88 -17.91 5.25 -13.47
CA LEU A 88 -18.10 6.05 -14.69
C LEU A 88 -16.76 6.38 -15.36
N ASN A 89 -15.85 7.01 -14.62
CA ASN A 89 -14.52 7.39 -15.12
C ASN A 89 -13.45 6.54 -14.42
N PHE A 90 -13.60 5.22 -14.57
CA PHE A 90 -12.79 4.19 -13.90
C PHE A 90 -11.30 4.48 -13.94
N GLU A 91 -10.72 4.66 -15.13
CA GLU A 91 -9.27 4.88 -15.26
C GLU A 91 -8.83 6.17 -14.56
N PHE A 92 -9.58 7.26 -14.69
CA PHE A 92 -9.23 8.52 -14.04
C PHE A 92 -9.29 8.41 -12.51
N THR A 93 -10.39 7.86 -11.96
CA THR A 93 -10.55 7.66 -10.52
C THR A 93 -9.53 6.66 -9.96
N LYS A 94 -9.29 5.55 -10.67
CA LYS A 94 -8.30 4.54 -10.30
C LYS A 94 -6.90 5.14 -10.27
N ASN A 95 -6.45 5.81 -11.33
CA ASN A 95 -5.09 6.36 -11.38
C ASN A 95 -4.88 7.46 -10.34
N TYR A 96 -5.91 8.27 -10.04
CA TYR A 96 -5.86 9.23 -8.93
C TYR A 96 -5.67 8.54 -7.58
N LEU A 97 -6.48 7.53 -7.27
CA LEU A 97 -6.36 6.76 -6.02
C LEU A 97 -5.04 6.00 -5.94
N ASP A 98 -4.57 5.42 -7.04
CA ASP A 98 -3.26 4.76 -7.09
C ASP A 98 -2.12 5.74 -6.84
N LEU A 99 -2.19 6.97 -7.38
CA LEU A 99 -1.17 7.99 -7.20
C LEU A 99 -1.05 8.43 -5.74
N ILE A 100 -2.16 8.79 -5.08
CA ILE A 100 -2.13 9.26 -3.69
C ILE A 100 -1.61 8.18 -2.73
N ILE A 101 -1.92 6.92 -3.04
CA ILE A 101 -1.52 5.76 -2.23
C ILE A 101 -0.07 5.38 -2.49
N THR A 102 0.39 5.48 -3.74
CA THR A 102 1.80 5.31 -4.10
C THR A 102 2.64 6.38 -3.45
N TYR A 103 2.22 7.65 -3.53
CA TYR A 103 2.87 8.77 -2.88
C TYR A 103 3.01 8.56 -1.36
N THR A 104 1.90 8.21 -0.70
CA THR A 104 1.91 7.88 0.72
C THR A 104 2.86 6.72 1.03
N SER A 105 2.81 5.65 0.23
CA SER A 105 3.66 4.48 0.43
C SER A 105 5.14 4.84 0.30
N VAL A 106 5.53 5.63 -0.69
CA VAL A 106 6.91 6.10 -0.89
C VAL A 106 7.41 6.89 0.32
N ILE A 107 6.61 7.84 0.83
CA ILE A 107 6.96 8.65 2.00
C ILE A 107 7.08 7.79 3.27
N ILE A 108 6.18 6.82 3.46
CA ILE A 108 6.24 5.90 4.60
C ILE A 108 7.48 5.00 4.51
N ILE A 109 7.81 4.46 3.34
CA ILE A 109 9.03 3.67 3.16
C ILE A 109 10.28 4.51 3.39
N LEU A 110 10.33 5.73 2.87
CA LEU A 110 11.42 6.66 3.15
C LEU A 110 11.61 6.86 4.66
N SER A 111 10.52 7.03 5.41
CA SER A 111 10.59 7.20 6.86
C SER A 111 11.22 6.00 7.57
N ARG A 112 11.02 4.77 7.06
CA ARG A 112 11.56 3.50 7.59
C ARG A 112 13.04 3.27 7.29
N ILE A 113 13.67 4.10 6.45
CA ILE A 113 15.11 4.02 6.21
C ILE A 113 15.84 4.72 7.35
N ASP A 114 16.36 3.95 8.31
CA ASP A 114 17.07 4.46 9.50
C ASP A 114 18.30 5.30 9.12
N ASP A 115 19.07 4.84 8.14
CA ASP A 115 20.34 5.45 7.74
C ASP A 115 20.20 6.65 6.79
N LYS A 116 18.99 7.07 6.42
CA LYS A 116 18.78 8.11 5.38
C LYS A 116 19.52 9.42 5.69
N LYS A 117 19.48 9.89 6.94
CA LYS A 117 20.17 11.11 7.39
C LYS A 117 21.69 10.97 7.27
N VAL A 118 22.21 9.78 7.57
CA VAL A 118 23.65 9.47 7.50
C VAL A 118 24.11 9.39 6.05
N LEU A 119 23.40 8.67 5.19
CA LEU A 119 23.73 8.54 3.77
C LEU A 119 23.82 9.90 3.08
N VAL A 120 22.80 10.73 3.27
CA VAL A 120 22.72 12.08 2.68
C VAL A 120 23.73 13.02 3.33
N GLY A 121 23.89 12.97 4.65
CA GLY A 121 24.85 13.78 5.38
C GLY A 121 26.30 13.46 5.01
N MET A 122 26.65 12.17 4.88
CA MET A 122 28.00 11.73 4.47
C MET A 122 28.31 12.12 3.04
N PHE A 123 27.35 11.97 2.12
CA PHE A 123 27.50 12.45 0.74
C PHE A 123 27.82 13.94 0.73
N ASN A 124 27.01 14.77 1.41
CA ASN A 124 27.23 16.22 1.41
C ASN A 124 28.53 16.62 2.11
N CYS A 125 28.90 15.95 3.22
CA CYS A 125 30.22 16.14 3.84
C CYS A 125 31.34 15.95 2.81
N ALA A 126 31.35 14.79 2.15
CA ALA A 126 32.40 14.41 1.22
C ALA A 126 32.40 15.29 -0.05
N HIS A 127 31.23 15.72 -0.50
CA HIS A 127 31.05 16.68 -1.59
C HIS A 127 31.67 18.02 -1.24
N GLU A 128 31.33 18.62 -0.10
CA GLU A 128 31.88 19.90 0.34
C GLU A 128 33.40 19.83 0.57
N MET A 129 33.90 18.73 1.15
CA MET A 129 35.33 18.49 1.33
C MET A 129 36.10 18.32 0.01
N THR A 130 35.40 18.05 -1.09
CA THR A 130 35.98 17.87 -2.42
C THR A 130 35.86 19.14 -3.26
N ASN A 131 34.71 19.81 -3.21
CA ASN A 131 34.34 20.90 -4.09
C ASN A 131 34.42 22.29 -3.42
N GLY A 132 34.60 22.34 -2.10
CA GLY A 132 34.65 23.59 -1.33
C GLY A 132 33.28 24.20 -1.00
N CYS A 133 32.18 23.58 -1.45
CA CYS A 133 30.81 23.97 -1.14
C CYS A 133 29.87 22.76 -1.02
N SER A 134 28.83 22.89 -0.20
CA SER A 134 27.73 21.92 -0.13
C SER A 134 27.05 21.73 -1.49
N ASP A 135 26.48 20.55 -1.69
CA ASP A 135 25.60 20.30 -2.84
C ASP A 135 24.38 21.23 -2.79
N PRO A 136 23.99 21.88 -3.91
CA PRO A 136 22.88 22.82 -3.94
C PRO A 136 21.53 22.22 -3.51
N SER A 137 21.34 20.92 -3.71
CA SER A 137 20.09 20.23 -3.39
C SER A 137 20.02 19.73 -1.94
N TYR A 138 21.16 19.65 -1.25
CA TYR A 138 21.23 19.13 0.12
C TYR A 138 20.33 19.86 1.11
N PRO A 139 20.24 21.22 1.12
CA PRO A 139 19.34 21.92 2.05
C PRO A 139 17.88 21.51 1.89
N ARG A 140 17.44 21.33 0.64
CA ARG A 140 16.07 20.93 0.30
C ARG A 140 15.78 19.49 0.73
N LEU A 141 16.71 18.58 0.46
CA LEU A 141 16.60 17.17 0.87
C LEU A 141 16.63 17.01 2.39
N GLY A 142 17.54 17.74 3.05
CA GLY A 142 17.63 17.79 4.51
C GLY A 142 16.34 18.28 5.16
N GLN A 143 15.76 19.36 4.63
CA GLN A 143 14.49 19.89 5.10
C GLN A 143 13.34 18.89 4.91
N MET A 144 13.27 18.20 3.77
CA MET A 144 12.25 17.16 3.54
C MET A 144 12.28 16.07 4.61
N PHE A 145 13.47 15.58 4.97
CA PHE A 145 13.58 14.52 5.98
C PHE A 145 13.17 14.97 7.38
N VAL A 146 13.35 16.25 7.70
CA VAL A 146 12.87 16.84 8.96
C VAL A 146 11.35 16.94 8.96
N GLU A 147 10.75 17.40 7.87
CA GLU A 147 9.30 17.54 7.75
C GLU A 147 8.56 16.20 7.84
N TYR A 148 9.12 15.13 7.25
CA TYR A 148 8.56 13.78 7.32
C TYR A 148 9.14 12.94 8.47
N GLU A 149 9.70 13.55 9.52
CA GLU A 149 10.07 12.81 10.74
C GLU A 149 8.83 12.14 11.38
N HIS A 150 7.67 12.77 11.23
CA HIS A 150 6.36 12.21 11.55
C HIS A 150 5.49 12.13 10.28
N PRO A 151 5.72 11.13 9.40
CA PRO A 151 5.23 11.17 8.03
C PRO A 151 3.71 11.22 7.94
N TRP A 152 3.00 10.48 8.80
CA TRP A 152 1.53 10.49 8.81
C TRP A 152 0.95 11.87 9.14
N LYS A 153 1.50 12.57 10.13
CA LYS A 153 1.03 13.91 10.50
C LYS A 153 1.26 14.89 9.35
N LYS A 154 2.47 14.88 8.78
CA LYS A 154 2.81 15.74 7.65
C LYS A 154 1.93 15.46 6.43
N LEU A 155 1.70 14.18 6.10
CA LEU A 155 0.81 13.78 5.01
C LEU A 155 -0.63 14.25 5.25
N THR A 156 -1.17 14.14 6.47
CA THR A 156 -2.53 14.64 6.75
C THR A 156 -2.65 16.16 6.61
N GLU A 157 -1.61 16.91 6.94
CA GLU A 157 -1.57 18.36 6.73
C GLU A 157 -1.56 18.70 5.23
N GLU A 158 -0.74 18.01 4.44
CA GLU A 158 -0.65 18.18 2.98
C GLU A 158 -1.94 17.82 2.26
N PHE A 159 -2.65 16.77 2.72
CA PHE A 159 -3.91 16.34 2.13
C PHE A 159 -5.14 17.11 2.64
N GLY A 160 -4.95 18.04 3.58
CA GLY A 160 -6.02 18.90 4.09
C GLY A 160 -6.83 19.58 2.98
N PRO A 161 -6.19 20.34 2.05
CA PRO A 161 -6.86 20.98 0.91
C PRO A 161 -7.56 19.98 -0.03
N HIS A 162 -7.00 18.78 -0.19
CA HIS A 162 -7.47 17.74 -1.10
C HIS A 162 -8.65 16.89 -0.57
N THR A 163 -9.12 17.17 0.65
CA THR A 163 -10.15 16.37 1.35
C THR A 163 -11.41 16.13 0.51
N ARG A 164 -11.86 17.12 -0.26
CA ARG A 164 -13.06 17.01 -1.10
C ARG A 164 -12.88 15.97 -2.21
N SER A 165 -11.81 16.10 -2.98
CA SER A 165 -11.49 15.25 -4.13
C SER A 165 -11.23 13.81 -3.71
N VAL A 166 -10.42 13.62 -2.66
CA VAL A 166 -10.15 12.29 -2.08
C VAL A 166 -11.44 11.65 -1.55
N THR A 167 -12.25 12.39 -0.79
CA THR A 167 -13.51 11.84 -0.25
C THR A 167 -14.48 11.46 -1.37
N ALA A 168 -14.61 12.26 -2.42
CA ALA A 168 -15.48 11.96 -3.55
C ALA A 168 -15.03 10.66 -4.27
N ALA A 169 -13.74 10.55 -4.59
CA ALA A 169 -13.17 9.36 -5.21
C ALA A 169 -13.39 8.10 -4.37
N LEU A 170 -13.09 8.17 -3.06
CA LEU A 170 -13.28 7.03 -2.14
C LEU A 170 -14.74 6.64 -1.97
N LEU A 171 -15.65 7.61 -1.85
CA LEU A 171 -17.08 7.31 -1.68
C LEU A 171 -17.70 6.66 -2.91
N SER A 172 -17.17 6.87 -4.12
CA SER A 172 -17.61 6.14 -5.31
C SER A 172 -17.40 4.62 -5.18
N LEU A 173 -16.45 4.17 -4.36
CA LEU A 173 -16.23 2.75 -4.07
C LEU A 173 -17.38 2.12 -3.28
N LYS A 174 -18.30 2.90 -2.67
CA LYS A 174 -19.48 2.35 -1.98
C LYS A 174 -20.34 1.45 -2.87
N MET A 175 -20.34 1.68 -4.18
CA MET A 175 -21.11 0.88 -5.15
C MET A 175 -20.40 -0.42 -5.54
N VAL A 176 -19.12 -0.59 -5.17
CA VAL A 176 -18.28 -1.71 -5.61
C VAL A 176 -17.76 -2.51 -4.41
N TYR A 177 -17.06 -1.86 -3.49
CA TYR A 177 -16.35 -2.53 -2.40
C TYR A 177 -17.26 -3.40 -1.50
N PRO A 178 -18.43 -2.92 -1.01
CA PRO A 178 -19.30 -3.74 -0.17
C PRO A 178 -19.80 -5.02 -0.84
N ARG A 179 -20.21 -4.94 -2.12
CA ARG A 179 -20.72 -6.10 -2.88
C ARG A 179 -19.60 -7.06 -3.32
N ARG A 180 -18.36 -6.59 -3.38
CA ARG A 180 -17.18 -7.41 -3.66
C ARG A 180 -16.61 -8.06 -2.40
N ASN A 181 -16.82 -7.46 -1.22
CA ASN A 181 -16.34 -7.94 0.06
C ASN A 181 -17.36 -8.81 0.83
N LEU A 182 -18.03 -9.74 0.15
CA LEU A 182 -19.04 -10.61 0.77
C LEU A 182 -18.43 -11.91 1.35
N PRO A 183 -19.04 -12.51 2.39
CA PRO A 183 -18.60 -13.80 2.90
C PRO A 183 -18.93 -14.94 1.91
N ALA A 184 -18.22 -16.06 2.05
CA ALA A 184 -18.37 -17.22 1.16
C ALA A 184 -19.81 -17.79 1.11
N GLU A 185 -20.57 -17.69 2.21
CA GLU A 185 -21.98 -18.10 2.24
C GLU A 185 -22.82 -17.31 1.22
N GLN A 186 -22.61 -16.00 1.15
CA GLN A 186 -23.34 -15.18 0.18
C GLN A 186 -22.86 -15.42 -1.26
N TRP A 187 -21.58 -15.73 -1.46
CA TRP A 187 -21.08 -16.18 -2.76
C TRP A 187 -21.74 -17.49 -3.22
N ARG A 188 -21.95 -18.44 -2.31
CA ARG A 188 -22.69 -19.69 -2.58
C ARG A 188 -24.14 -19.40 -2.95
N SER A 189 -24.84 -18.57 -2.17
CA SER A 189 -26.23 -18.20 -2.43
C SER A 189 -26.41 -17.47 -3.77
N ALA A 190 -25.40 -16.70 -4.21
CA ALA A 190 -25.40 -16.01 -5.50
C ALA A 190 -24.92 -16.88 -6.67
N LEU A 191 -24.53 -18.15 -6.43
CA LEU A 191 -23.92 -19.03 -7.43
C LEU A 191 -22.74 -18.37 -8.18
N LEU A 192 -21.93 -17.60 -7.43
CA LEU A 192 -20.85 -16.80 -7.98
C LEU A 192 -19.87 -17.68 -8.79
N LEU A 193 -19.54 -17.24 -10.02
CA LEU A 193 -18.67 -17.94 -10.99
C LEU A 193 -19.22 -19.27 -11.56
N ASN A 194 -20.45 -19.66 -11.23
CA ASN A 194 -21.04 -20.91 -11.74
C ASN A 194 -21.65 -20.70 -13.15
N LEU A 195 -21.01 -21.25 -14.18
CA LEU A 195 -21.49 -21.19 -15.58
C LEU A 195 -22.68 -22.13 -15.85
N LEU A 196 -22.86 -23.17 -15.03
CA LEU A 196 -23.91 -24.18 -15.19
C LEU A 196 -25.23 -23.78 -14.50
N SER A 197 -25.22 -22.68 -13.74
CA SER A 197 -26.39 -22.16 -13.02
C SER A 197 -27.53 -21.74 -13.95
N ALA A 198 -27.20 -21.27 -15.15
CA ALA A 198 -28.15 -20.87 -16.18
C ALA A 198 -27.70 -21.34 -17.58
N PRO A 199 -27.91 -22.63 -17.93
CA PRO A 199 -27.42 -23.19 -19.19
C PRO A 199 -27.96 -22.46 -20.44
N ALA A 200 -29.16 -21.89 -20.34
CA ALA A 200 -29.79 -21.14 -21.43
C ALA A 200 -29.02 -19.87 -21.84
N THR A 201 -28.26 -19.27 -20.92
CA THR A 201 -27.49 -18.03 -21.15
C THR A 201 -25.98 -18.31 -21.23
N MET A 202 -25.59 -19.58 -21.41
CA MET A 202 -24.17 -19.98 -21.45
C MET A 202 -23.42 -19.35 -22.61
N MET A 203 -24.10 -19.08 -23.74
CA MET A 203 -23.49 -18.42 -24.90
C MET A 203 -23.54 -16.87 -24.81
N ASP A 204 -24.32 -16.32 -23.88
CA ASP A 204 -24.46 -14.87 -23.74
C ASP A 204 -23.18 -14.26 -23.15
N PRO A 205 -22.70 -13.11 -23.64
CA PRO A 205 -21.58 -12.43 -23.02
C PRO A 205 -21.86 -12.08 -21.56
N ALA A 206 -20.94 -12.43 -20.66
CA ALA A 206 -20.93 -11.94 -19.29
C ALA A 206 -20.52 -10.46 -19.32
N CYS A 207 -21.50 -9.57 -19.24
CA CYS A 207 -21.29 -8.13 -19.27
C CYS A 207 -21.95 -7.43 -18.08
N CYS A 208 -21.36 -6.31 -17.66
CA CYS A 208 -21.99 -5.33 -16.77
C CYS A 208 -21.47 -3.93 -17.11
N ASP A 209 -22.19 -2.89 -16.69
CA ASP A 209 -21.82 -1.49 -16.96
C ASP A 209 -20.49 -1.09 -16.28
N THR A 210 -20.04 -1.88 -15.32
CA THR A 210 -18.82 -1.62 -14.52
C THR A 210 -17.80 -2.76 -14.62
N MET A 211 -17.58 -3.31 -15.83
CA MET A 211 -16.73 -4.51 -16.04
C MET A 211 -15.38 -4.43 -15.31
N ALA A 212 -14.69 -3.29 -15.41
CA ALA A 212 -13.38 -3.10 -14.79
C ALA A 212 -13.42 -3.17 -13.26
N CYS A 213 -14.56 -2.84 -12.64
CA CYS A 213 -14.80 -2.96 -11.21
C CYS A 213 -14.99 -4.42 -10.75
N GLU A 214 -15.38 -5.34 -11.63
CA GLU A 214 -15.66 -6.74 -11.26
C GLU A 214 -14.39 -7.52 -10.94
N TYR A 215 -13.26 -7.17 -11.56
CA TYR A 215 -11.95 -7.79 -11.32
C TYR A 215 -10.93 -6.79 -10.74
N LEU A 216 -11.38 -5.60 -10.32
CA LEU A 216 -10.54 -4.71 -9.52
C LEU A 216 -10.16 -5.43 -8.21
N PRO A 217 -8.86 -5.56 -7.88
CA PRO A 217 -8.43 -6.29 -6.70
C PRO A 217 -9.01 -5.70 -5.41
N LEU A 218 -9.51 -6.58 -4.54
CA LEU A 218 -10.08 -6.19 -3.26
C LEU A 218 -9.03 -5.53 -2.37
N ASP A 219 -7.82 -6.09 -2.35
CA ASP A 219 -6.67 -5.57 -1.60
C ASP A 219 -6.31 -4.12 -2.00
N VAL A 220 -6.44 -3.80 -3.29
CA VAL A 220 -6.20 -2.44 -3.80
C VAL A 220 -7.27 -1.47 -3.31
N MET A 221 -8.55 -1.85 -3.38
CA MET A 221 -9.65 -1.03 -2.83
C MET A 221 -9.53 -0.82 -1.33
N GLU A 222 -9.18 -1.87 -0.56
CA GLU A 222 -8.93 -1.77 0.88
C GLU A 222 -7.83 -0.75 1.18
N ARG A 223 -6.72 -0.82 0.44
CA ARG A 223 -5.61 0.11 0.60
C ARG A 223 -6.01 1.55 0.30
N TRP A 224 -6.77 1.78 -0.76
CA TRP A 224 -7.32 3.10 -1.09
C TRP A 224 -8.22 3.61 0.04
N ILE A 225 -9.18 2.81 0.50
CA ILE A 225 -10.14 3.18 1.55
C ILE A 225 -9.43 3.50 2.86
N ILE A 226 -8.55 2.61 3.34
CA ILE A 226 -7.89 2.77 4.63
C ILE A 226 -6.98 3.97 4.63
N ILE A 227 -6.01 4.02 3.72
CA ILE A 227 -4.99 5.07 3.72
C ILE A 227 -5.61 6.40 3.28
N GLY A 228 -6.48 6.40 2.26
CA GLY A 228 -7.11 7.62 1.76
C GLY A 228 -7.96 8.33 2.81
N PHE A 229 -8.75 7.60 3.61
CA PHE A 229 -9.48 8.21 4.71
C PHE A 229 -8.58 8.59 5.91
N LEU A 230 -7.40 7.99 6.08
CA LEU A 230 -6.43 8.51 7.05
C LEU A 230 -5.83 9.84 6.60
N LEU A 231 -5.48 9.98 5.31
CA LEU A 231 -4.99 11.24 4.73
C LEU A 231 -6.01 12.37 4.89
N CYS A 232 -7.29 12.06 4.69
CA CYS A 232 -8.41 13.01 4.77
C CYS A 232 -9.33 12.72 5.97
N HIS A 233 -8.71 12.51 7.14
CA HIS A 233 -9.37 12.04 8.37
C HIS A 233 -10.55 12.88 8.86
N SER A 234 -10.62 14.17 8.52
CA SER A 234 -11.76 15.03 8.88
C SER A 234 -13.10 14.50 8.35
N SER A 235 -13.09 13.82 7.20
CA SER A 235 -14.26 13.18 6.57
C SER A 235 -14.87 12.08 7.45
N LEU A 236 -14.06 11.41 8.28
CA LEU A 236 -14.53 10.37 9.20
C LEU A 236 -15.43 10.92 10.32
N ASN A 237 -15.36 12.22 10.62
CA ASN A 237 -16.22 12.87 11.60
C ASN A 237 -17.40 13.61 10.97
N SER A 238 -17.22 14.16 9.77
CA SER A 238 -18.25 14.96 9.09
C SER A 238 -19.16 14.16 8.19
N ASN A 239 -18.75 12.97 7.74
CA ASN A 239 -19.47 12.17 6.76
C ASN A 239 -19.63 10.71 7.22
N GLN A 240 -20.86 10.35 7.59
CA GLN A 240 -21.23 9.02 8.05
C GLN A 240 -20.92 7.93 7.01
N ALA A 241 -21.08 8.25 5.72
CA ALA A 241 -20.79 7.31 4.65
C ALA A 241 -19.29 6.95 4.58
N SER A 242 -18.43 7.94 4.81
CA SER A 242 -16.97 7.77 4.85
C SER A 242 -16.58 6.88 6.04
N LEU A 243 -17.17 7.13 7.22
CA LEU A 243 -16.93 6.32 8.41
C LEU A 243 -17.33 4.86 8.20
N GLU A 244 -18.51 4.59 7.63
CA GLU A 244 -18.98 3.23 7.36
C GLU A 244 -18.06 2.47 6.41
N LEU A 245 -17.67 3.12 5.31
CA LEU A 245 -16.79 2.51 4.31
C LEU A 245 -15.41 2.22 4.92
N TRP A 246 -14.88 3.15 5.70
CA TRP A 246 -13.61 2.98 6.40
C TRP A 246 -13.66 1.86 7.46
N LYS A 247 -14.72 1.81 8.29
CA LYS A 247 -14.92 0.71 9.25
C LYS A 247 -15.03 -0.64 8.54
N MET A 248 -15.64 -0.70 7.36
CA MET A 248 -15.72 -1.92 6.55
C MET A 248 -14.32 -2.36 6.08
N GLY A 249 -13.48 -1.42 5.63
CA GLY A 249 -12.06 -1.67 5.38
C GLY A 249 -11.35 -2.23 6.61
N LEU A 250 -11.49 -1.57 7.76
CA LEU A 250 -10.82 -1.96 9.00
C LEU A 250 -11.25 -3.34 9.51
N ARG A 251 -12.45 -3.82 9.14
CA ARG A 251 -12.94 -5.15 9.52
C ARG A 251 -12.46 -6.29 8.62
N SER A 252 -11.69 -5.98 7.56
CA SER A 252 -11.26 -6.95 6.53
C SER A 252 -9.83 -7.47 6.73
N GLY A 253 -9.07 -6.93 7.69
CA GLY A 253 -7.74 -7.43 8.02
C GLY A 253 -7.01 -6.57 9.04
N ILE A 254 -5.83 -7.03 9.48
CA ILE A 254 -4.93 -6.26 10.38
C ILE A 254 -3.83 -5.57 9.59
N TYR A 255 -3.39 -6.20 8.50
CA TYR A 255 -2.26 -5.75 7.70
C TYR A 255 -2.66 -5.46 6.26
N LEU A 256 -2.15 -4.35 5.77
CA LEU A 256 -2.11 -4.02 4.34
C LEU A 256 -0.68 -4.09 3.84
N THR A 257 -0.52 -4.49 2.58
CA THR A 257 0.75 -4.34 1.87
C THR A 257 0.90 -2.88 1.44
N LEU A 258 1.95 -2.21 1.91
CA LEU A 258 2.33 -0.88 1.40
C LEU A 258 2.92 -1.03 0.01
N ILE A 259 4.03 -1.77 -0.05
CA ILE A 259 4.75 -2.09 -1.29
C ILE A 259 5.54 -3.38 -1.07
N ARG A 260 5.49 -4.30 -2.04
CA ARG A 260 6.19 -5.59 -1.98
C ARG A 260 5.86 -6.36 -0.68
N ASP A 261 6.86 -6.59 0.16
CA ASP A 261 6.83 -7.29 1.45
C ASP A 261 6.61 -6.35 2.65
N GLU A 262 6.69 -5.04 2.44
CA GLU A 262 6.49 -4.06 3.50
C GLU A 262 5.00 -3.94 3.86
N VAL A 263 4.68 -4.29 5.10
CA VAL A 263 3.32 -4.26 5.63
C VAL A 263 3.06 -3.06 6.55
N LEU A 264 1.80 -2.69 6.68
CA LEU A 264 1.29 -1.69 7.60
C LEU A 264 0.25 -2.32 8.52
N ASN A 265 0.47 -2.26 9.83
CA ASN A 265 -0.57 -2.59 10.81
C ASN A 265 -1.60 -1.46 10.85
N ILE A 266 -2.75 -1.66 10.22
CA ILE A 266 -3.70 -0.57 9.95
C ILE A 266 -4.35 -0.05 11.22
N HIS A 267 -4.67 -0.93 12.18
CA HIS A 267 -5.29 -0.52 13.44
C HIS A 267 -4.33 0.29 14.28
N LYS A 268 -3.08 -0.19 14.41
CA LYS A 268 -2.05 0.52 15.18
C LYS A 268 -1.79 1.90 14.61
N VAL A 269 -1.54 1.99 13.30
CA VAL A 269 -1.25 3.28 12.65
C VAL A 269 -2.44 4.23 12.72
N SER A 270 -3.67 3.72 12.53
CA SER A 270 -4.89 4.53 12.67
C SER A 270 -5.08 5.04 14.10
N GLU A 271 -4.83 4.19 15.11
CA GLU A 271 -4.91 4.56 16.52
C GLU A 271 -3.85 5.61 16.87
N ASP A 272 -2.57 5.35 16.58
CA ASP A 272 -1.45 6.24 16.88
C ASP A 272 -1.62 7.62 16.21
N LEU A 273 -2.11 7.65 14.98
CA LEU A 273 -2.36 8.91 14.26
C LEU A 273 -3.54 9.69 14.86
N LEU A 274 -4.71 9.05 14.98
CA LEU A 274 -5.93 9.74 15.39
C LEU A 274 -5.94 10.11 16.87
N ASP A 275 -5.21 9.39 17.73
CA ASP A 275 -5.07 9.71 19.15
C ASP A 275 -4.32 11.04 19.33
N SER A 276 -3.45 11.39 18.38
CA SER A 276 -2.74 12.67 18.38
C SER A 276 -3.63 13.87 18.03
N PHE A 277 -4.87 13.65 17.59
CA PHE A 277 -5.81 14.69 17.20
C PHE A 277 -6.96 14.85 18.20
N LYS A 278 -7.27 16.11 18.53
CA LYS A 278 -8.43 16.44 19.37
C LYS A 278 -9.74 16.07 18.65
N GLY A 279 -10.69 15.48 19.39
CA GLY A 279 -12.03 15.16 18.89
C GLY A 279 -12.18 13.76 18.28
N TYR A 280 -11.15 12.91 18.31
CA TYR A 280 -11.16 11.59 17.68
C TYR A 280 -11.41 10.41 18.64
N HIS A 281 -11.69 10.64 19.93
CA HIS A 281 -11.92 9.58 20.92
C HIS A 281 -12.96 8.54 20.47
N LYS A 282 -14.03 8.96 19.78
CA LYS A 282 -15.03 8.03 19.22
C LYS A 282 -14.44 7.14 18.11
N ARG A 283 -13.56 7.70 17.27
CA ARG A 283 -12.87 6.96 16.20
C ARG A 283 -11.86 5.98 16.75
N ILE A 284 -11.19 6.30 17.86
CA ILE A 284 -10.35 5.35 18.58
C ILE A 284 -11.17 4.15 19.09
N ALA A 285 -12.36 4.39 19.62
CA ALA A 285 -13.27 3.30 20.00
C ALA A 285 -13.69 2.46 18.78
N ASP A 286 -14.03 3.09 17.65
CA ASP A 286 -14.34 2.38 16.40
C ASP A 286 -13.18 1.50 15.91
N ILE A 287 -11.93 1.99 16.00
CA ILE A 287 -10.74 1.22 15.60
C ILE A 287 -10.58 -0.02 16.47
N LYS A 288 -10.75 0.12 17.80
CA LYS A 288 -10.66 -0.99 18.75
C LYS A 288 -11.73 -2.04 18.50
N GLU A 289 -12.97 -1.60 18.30
CA GLU A 289 -14.09 -2.47 17.93
C GLU A 289 -13.80 -3.24 16.63
N CYS A 290 -13.32 -2.56 15.58
CA CYS A 290 -12.98 -3.21 14.32
C CYS A 290 -11.83 -4.21 14.49
N ARG A 291 -10.81 -3.87 15.29
CA ARG A 291 -9.68 -4.76 15.59
C ARG A 291 -10.13 -6.04 16.30
N GLU A 292 -11.02 -5.92 17.29
CA GLU A 292 -11.60 -7.06 17.98
C GLU A 292 -12.42 -7.95 17.03
N HIS A 293 -13.22 -7.33 16.15
CA HIS A 293 -13.94 -8.05 15.11
C HIS A 293 -13.00 -8.85 14.19
N VAL A 294 -11.90 -8.24 13.74
CA VAL A 294 -10.92 -8.92 12.87
C VAL A 294 -10.30 -10.12 13.57
N LEU A 295 -9.85 -9.95 14.81
CA LEU A 295 -9.23 -11.01 15.61
C LEU A 295 -10.17 -12.18 15.90
N ALA A 296 -11.48 -11.96 15.87
CA ALA A 296 -12.48 -12.98 16.13
C ALA A 296 -13.00 -13.68 14.87
N ASN A 297 -13.14 -12.97 13.74
CA ASN A 297 -13.94 -13.45 12.60
C ASN A 297 -13.16 -13.59 11.29
N CYS A 298 -12.12 -12.78 11.09
CA CYS A 298 -11.55 -12.57 9.76
C CYS A 298 -10.80 -13.81 9.25
N GLY A 299 -10.05 -14.51 10.11
CA GLY A 299 -9.36 -15.77 9.76
C GLY A 299 -10.31 -16.81 9.17
N ALA A 300 -11.38 -17.15 9.90
CA ALA A 300 -12.40 -18.08 9.44
C ALA A 300 -13.10 -17.62 8.16
N MET A 301 -13.41 -16.33 8.02
CA MET A 301 -14.04 -15.77 6.82
C MET A 301 -13.18 -16.01 5.56
N HIS A 302 -11.89 -15.67 5.62
CA HIS A 302 -10.98 -15.85 4.48
C HIS A 302 -10.69 -17.33 4.20
N ARG A 303 -10.62 -18.18 5.24
CA ARG A 303 -10.55 -19.63 5.04
C ARG A 303 -11.74 -20.14 4.23
N GLU A 304 -12.96 -19.72 4.57
CA GLU A 304 -14.16 -20.13 3.86
C GLU A 304 -14.22 -19.59 2.42
N ARG A 305 -13.71 -18.39 2.17
CA ARG A 305 -13.56 -17.86 0.81
C ARG A 305 -12.61 -18.71 -0.03
N ARG A 306 -11.45 -19.10 0.51
CA ARG A 306 -10.52 -20.01 -0.18
C ARG A 306 -11.16 -21.37 -0.46
N ASN A 307 -11.91 -21.92 0.49
CA ASN A 307 -12.66 -23.17 0.32
C ASN A 307 -13.68 -23.07 -0.83
N PHE A 308 -14.44 -21.97 -0.89
CA PHE A 308 -15.38 -21.71 -1.97
C PHE A 308 -14.68 -21.58 -3.33
N LEU A 309 -13.63 -20.76 -3.41
CA LEU A 309 -12.91 -20.48 -4.66
C LEU A 309 -12.27 -21.74 -5.23
N ARG A 310 -11.74 -22.66 -4.41
CA ARG A 310 -11.23 -23.94 -4.91
C ARG A 310 -12.30 -24.75 -5.65
N GLY A 311 -13.51 -24.81 -5.11
CA GLY A 311 -14.64 -25.48 -5.78
C GLY A 311 -15.03 -24.76 -7.08
N ALA A 312 -15.24 -23.44 -6.99
CA ALA A 312 -15.68 -22.63 -8.12
C ALA A 312 -14.68 -22.62 -9.28
N LEU A 313 -13.38 -22.44 -9.00
CA LEU A 313 -12.34 -22.43 -10.04
C LEU A 313 -12.16 -23.81 -10.68
N LYS A 314 -12.29 -24.89 -9.90
CA LYS A 314 -12.19 -26.26 -10.43
C LYS A 314 -13.31 -26.58 -11.40
N GLU A 315 -14.54 -26.16 -11.08
CA GLU A 315 -15.69 -26.28 -11.97
C GLU A 315 -15.50 -25.42 -13.22
N LEU A 316 -15.16 -24.14 -13.04
CA LEU A 316 -14.90 -23.21 -14.14
C LEU A 316 -13.82 -23.72 -15.09
N CYS A 317 -12.71 -24.25 -14.57
CA CYS A 317 -11.65 -24.86 -15.38
C CYS A 317 -12.18 -25.99 -16.26
N LYS A 318 -12.97 -26.92 -15.69
CA LYS A 318 -13.47 -28.08 -16.42
C LYS A 318 -14.42 -27.66 -17.54
N VAL A 319 -15.35 -26.76 -17.25
CA VAL A 319 -16.31 -26.26 -18.25
C VAL A 319 -15.59 -25.56 -19.41
N LEU A 320 -14.58 -24.74 -19.11
CA LEU A 320 -13.82 -24.01 -20.14
C LEU A 320 -12.82 -24.92 -20.90
N GLU A 321 -12.37 -26.02 -20.30
CA GLU A 321 -11.59 -27.04 -21.01
C GLU A 321 -12.42 -27.85 -21.99
N ASP A 322 -13.62 -28.26 -21.55
CA ASP A 322 -14.54 -29.04 -22.39
C ASP A 322 -15.10 -28.16 -23.52
N GLU A 323 -15.37 -26.88 -23.25
CA GLU A 323 -15.90 -25.91 -24.21
C GLU A 323 -15.06 -24.62 -24.28
N PRO A 324 -13.88 -24.64 -24.94
CA PRO A 324 -13.01 -23.46 -25.04
C PRO A 324 -13.65 -22.25 -25.71
N GLY A 325 -14.67 -22.47 -26.56
CA GLY A 325 -15.44 -21.40 -27.19
C GLY A 325 -16.13 -20.46 -26.19
N LEU A 326 -16.35 -20.91 -24.95
CA LEU A 326 -16.91 -20.08 -23.88
C LEU A 326 -15.93 -19.02 -23.34
N LEU A 327 -14.63 -19.14 -23.63
CA LEU A 327 -13.64 -18.13 -23.22
C LEU A 327 -13.94 -16.75 -23.82
N GLY A 328 -14.57 -16.69 -25.00
CA GLY A 328 -15.05 -15.44 -25.59
C GLY A 328 -16.13 -14.77 -24.72
N PRO A 329 -17.35 -15.34 -24.64
CA PRO A 329 -18.44 -14.73 -23.89
C PRO A 329 -18.21 -14.69 -22.38
N LYS A 330 -17.38 -15.57 -21.80
CA LYS A 330 -17.18 -15.69 -20.35
C LYS A 330 -15.79 -15.25 -19.87
N ALA A 331 -15.03 -14.51 -20.69
CA ALA A 331 -13.73 -13.95 -20.30
C ALA A 331 -13.76 -13.23 -18.95
N LEU A 332 -14.83 -12.47 -18.68
CA LEU A 332 -15.02 -11.73 -17.43
C LEU A 332 -14.95 -12.66 -16.20
N PHE A 333 -15.55 -13.85 -16.26
CA PHE A 333 -15.55 -14.81 -15.15
C PHE A 333 -14.14 -15.31 -14.85
N VAL A 334 -13.30 -15.49 -15.89
CA VAL A 334 -11.90 -15.89 -15.73
C VAL A 334 -11.12 -14.80 -14.98
N PHE A 335 -11.25 -13.54 -15.37
CA PHE A 335 -10.57 -12.42 -14.70
C PHE A 335 -11.05 -12.21 -13.26
N MET A 336 -12.36 -12.33 -13.02
CA MET A 336 -12.93 -12.30 -11.66
C MET A 336 -12.35 -13.43 -10.79
N ALA A 337 -12.38 -14.68 -11.29
CA ALA A 337 -11.88 -15.85 -10.59
C ALA A 337 -10.39 -15.72 -10.22
N LEU A 338 -9.57 -15.26 -11.16
CA LEU A 338 -8.14 -15.00 -10.95
C LEU A 338 -7.91 -13.87 -9.94
N SER A 339 -8.66 -12.77 -10.04
CA SER A 339 -8.53 -11.66 -9.10
C SER A 339 -8.89 -12.09 -7.67
N PHE A 340 -10.03 -12.76 -7.48
CA PHE A 340 -10.53 -13.11 -6.14
C PHE A 340 -9.59 -14.12 -5.48
N SER A 341 -9.11 -15.09 -6.25
CA SER A 341 -8.15 -16.08 -5.75
C SER A 341 -6.80 -15.46 -5.41
N ARG A 342 -6.31 -14.53 -6.24
CA ARG A 342 -5.08 -13.78 -5.95
C ARG A 342 -5.21 -12.96 -4.67
N ASP A 343 -6.34 -12.29 -4.46
CA ASP A 343 -6.58 -11.49 -3.25
C ASP A 343 -6.54 -12.37 -1.99
N GLU A 344 -7.19 -13.54 -2.01
CA GLU A 344 -7.21 -14.45 -0.86
C GLU A 344 -5.85 -15.11 -0.59
N VAL A 345 -5.06 -15.40 -1.63
CA VAL A 345 -3.67 -15.89 -1.50
C VAL A 345 -2.81 -14.82 -0.81
N LEU A 346 -2.81 -13.60 -1.34
CA LEU A 346 -2.00 -12.50 -0.80
C LEU A 346 -2.43 -12.13 0.62
N TRP A 347 -3.74 -12.20 0.90
CA TRP A 347 -4.26 -12.01 2.25
C TRP A 347 -3.72 -13.05 3.23
N LEU A 348 -3.70 -14.34 2.84
CA LEU A 348 -3.18 -15.39 3.70
C LEU A 348 -1.69 -15.21 3.97
N VAL A 349 -0.89 -14.99 2.93
CA VAL A 349 0.58 -14.86 3.05
C VAL A 349 0.92 -13.79 4.07
N ARG A 350 0.41 -12.56 3.89
CA ARG A 350 0.74 -11.45 4.80
C ARG A 350 0.27 -11.68 6.23
N HIS A 351 -0.89 -12.31 6.44
CA HIS A 351 -1.41 -12.52 7.79
C HIS A 351 -0.77 -13.73 8.49
N SER A 352 -0.43 -14.79 7.76
CA SER A 352 0.23 -15.97 8.34
C SER A 352 1.58 -15.64 8.99
N GLU A 353 2.30 -14.65 8.45
CA GLU A 353 3.62 -14.24 8.94
C GLU A 353 3.58 -13.16 10.04
N ASN A 354 2.54 -12.31 10.04
CA ASN A 354 2.54 -11.06 10.82
C ASN A 354 1.52 -11.03 11.97
N MET A 355 0.62 -12.02 12.10
CA MET A 355 -0.44 -11.99 13.11
C MET A 355 0.13 -12.01 14.55
N PRO A 356 -0.23 -11.03 15.40
CA PRO A 356 0.40 -10.88 16.72
C PRO A 356 -0.03 -11.96 17.72
N LYS A 357 -1.25 -12.48 17.58
CA LYS A 357 -1.81 -13.58 18.37
C LYS A 357 -2.80 -14.34 17.51
N ILE A 358 -2.60 -15.64 17.36
CA ILE A 358 -3.49 -16.50 16.60
C ILE A 358 -4.22 -17.43 17.58
N LYS A 359 -5.53 -17.26 17.70
CA LYS A 359 -6.37 -18.15 18.53
C LYS A 359 -6.63 -19.49 17.85
N MET A 360 -6.83 -19.45 16.52
CA MET A 360 -7.13 -20.60 15.66
C MET A 360 -6.08 -20.67 14.55
N PRO A 361 -4.92 -21.32 14.77
CA PRO A 361 -3.81 -21.40 13.80
C PRO A 361 -4.23 -21.93 12.43
N GLU A 362 -5.20 -22.84 12.40
CA GLU A 362 -5.78 -23.44 11.20
C GLU A 362 -6.51 -22.45 10.28
N ASP A 363 -6.90 -21.27 10.77
CA ASP A 363 -7.50 -20.22 9.94
C ASP A 363 -6.45 -19.57 9.01
N TYR A 364 -5.18 -19.58 9.47
CA TYR A 364 -4.03 -18.94 8.84
C TYR A 364 -3.06 -19.94 8.21
N ASN A 365 -3.43 -21.21 8.14
CA ASN A 365 -2.69 -22.25 7.45
C ASN A 365 -3.63 -22.99 6.48
N ASP A 366 -3.24 -23.10 5.21
CA ASP A 366 -4.03 -23.74 4.17
C ASP A 366 -3.24 -24.85 3.47
N ASN A 367 -3.46 -26.09 3.94
CA ASN A 367 -2.84 -27.29 3.38
C ASN A 367 -3.30 -27.60 1.94
N GLN A 368 -4.33 -26.91 1.44
CA GLN A 368 -4.89 -27.09 0.10
C GLN A 368 -4.62 -25.88 -0.79
N MET A 369 -3.74 -24.97 -0.38
CA MET A 369 -3.37 -23.78 -1.16
C MET A 369 -2.83 -24.15 -2.55
N ALA A 370 -2.07 -25.25 -2.66
CA ALA A 370 -1.56 -25.74 -3.94
C ALA A 370 -2.68 -26.07 -4.94
N GLU A 371 -3.85 -26.56 -4.48
CA GLU A 371 -4.99 -26.82 -5.37
C GLU A 371 -5.55 -25.52 -5.94
N LEU A 372 -5.66 -24.46 -5.13
CA LEU A 372 -6.12 -23.15 -5.58
C LEU A 372 -5.17 -22.56 -6.61
N LEU A 373 -3.87 -22.54 -6.30
CA LEU A 373 -2.82 -22.03 -7.20
C LEU A 373 -2.77 -22.81 -8.52
N PHE A 374 -2.92 -24.15 -8.46
CA PHE A 374 -2.97 -24.98 -9.66
C PHE A 374 -4.17 -24.60 -10.55
N CYS A 375 -5.36 -24.41 -9.97
CA CYS A 375 -6.53 -24.00 -10.75
C CYS A 375 -6.36 -22.59 -11.35
N MET A 376 -5.70 -21.67 -10.63
CA MET A 376 -5.36 -20.35 -11.18
C MET A 376 -4.42 -20.46 -12.39
N GLU A 377 -3.33 -21.23 -12.29
CA GLU A 377 -2.41 -21.45 -13.42
C GLU A 377 -3.09 -22.14 -14.60
N LYS A 378 -4.01 -23.06 -14.32
CA LYS A 378 -4.82 -23.73 -15.33
C LYS A 378 -5.72 -22.75 -16.10
N LEU A 379 -6.45 -21.88 -15.39
CA LEU A 379 -7.23 -20.81 -16.02
C LEU A 379 -6.37 -19.86 -16.86
N ARG A 380 -5.18 -19.48 -16.36
CA ARG A 380 -4.22 -18.67 -17.12
C ARG A 380 -3.77 -19.38 -18.39
N GLY A 381 -3.50 -20.67 -18.30
CA GLY A 381 -3.11 -21.50 -19.44
C GLY A 381 -4.19 -21.59 -20.52
N LEU A 382 -5.47 -21.62 -20.13
CA LEU A 382 -6.60 -21.61 -21.08
C LEU A 382 -6.72 -20.29 -21.85
N MET A 383 -6.31 -19.16 -21.28
CA MET A 383 -6.36 -17.85 -21.94
C MET A 383 -5.21 -17.61 -22.94
N ILE A 384 -4.15 -18.41 -22.88
CA ILE A 384 -2.94 -18.26 -23.70
C ILE A 384 -2.97 -19.21 -24.91
N LYS A 385 -3.62 -20.37 -24.74
CA LYS A 385 -3.83 -21.36 -25.80
C LYS A 385 -4.97 -20.93 -26.71
#